data_AF-D7NGK2-F1
#
_entry.id   AF-D7NGK2-F1
#
_cell.length_a   1.000
_cell.length_b   1.000
_cell.length_c   1.000
_cell.angle_alpha   90.00
_cell.angle_beta   90.00
_cell.angle_gamma   90.00
#
_symmetry.space_group_name_H-M   'P 1'
#
loop_
_entity.id
_entity.type
_entity.pdbx_description
1 polymer ?
#
loop_
_entity_poly.entity_id
_entity_poly.type
_entity_poly.pdbx_seq_one_letter_code
_entity_poly.pdbx_strand_id
1 'polypeptide(L)'
;MAKGNAKNVYTKGFIVGYIYGKKASEGAVFNADTYTVETNVLIATNANETKLSKCVAVQLPKGAVREGLNLKAHKQNYKQEVVLYGDIDKYFGMAGIKNLTYAKLGTKEFGTKPGTTPSTPAVTAKGTGTLADPFNAVAAKEAASKLGKGKTSTTDVYIKGKISSVKYTFSVKFGTATFNISDDGKAGNDFIIYSTLYLENKKWVEGKENVKVGDEVIICGKLTNYNGTLETASKQSYLYSLNGKTK
;
A
#
# COMPACT_ATOMS: atom_id res chain seq x y z
N MET A 1 0.28 18.35 31.18
CA MET A 1 -0.10 17.59 29.97
C MET A 1 -1.61 17.66 29.83
N ALA A 2 -2.13 17.92 28.63
CA ALA A 2 -3.54 18.26 28.41
C ALA A 2 -4.51 17.19 28.95
N LYS A 3 -5.49 17.61 29.76
CA LYS A 3 -6.64 16.80 30.17
C LYS A 3 -7.71 16.93 29.08
N GLY A 4 -7.73 16.03 28.11
CA GLY A 4 -8.75 16.01 27.07
C GLY A 4 -8.49 14.91 26.04
N ASN A 5 -9.55 14.31 25.53
CA ASN A 5 -9.48 13.46 24.35
C ASN A 5 -9.25 14.36 23.13
N ALA A 6 -8.31 14.01 22.28
CA ALA A 6 -8.02 14.75 21.05
C ALA A 6 -7.73 13.75 19.93
N LYS A 7 -8.16 14.04 18.72
CA LYS A 7 -7.93 13.19 17.54
C LYS A 7 -6.83 13.81 16.69
N ASN A 8 -6.11 12.98 15.95
CA ASN A 8 -5.24 13.48 14.88
C ASN A 8 -4.12 14.43 15.37
N VAL A 9 -3.44 14.05 16.45
CA VAL A 9 -2.45 14.90 17.15
C VAL A 9 -1.04 14.38 16.94
N TYR A 10 -0.11 15.30 16.62
CA TYR A 10 1.31 15.02 16.69
C TYR A 10 1.80 15.04 18.14
N THR A 11 2.50 13.99 18.55
CA THR A 11 3.15 13.89 19.87
C THR A 11 4.62 13.56 19.71
N LYS A 12 5.47 14.18 20.53
CA LYS A 12 6.92 13.93 20.53
C LYS A 12 7.37 13.47 21.93
N GLY A 13 8.26 12.50 21.98
CA GLY A 13 8.84 12.01 23.24
C GLY A 13 9.95 10.99 23.01
N PHE A 14 10.51 10.46 24.09
CA PHE A 14 11.48 9.37 24.06
C PHE A 14 10.81 8.06 24.43
N ILE A 15 11.15 6.97 23.72
CA ILE A 15 10.67 5.63 24.07
C ILE A 15 11.40 5.16 25.33
N VAL A 16 10.71 5.11 26.46
CA VAL A 16 11.30 4.82 27.78
C VAL A 16 10.94 3.44 28.32
N GLY A 17 10.10 2.68 27.62
CA GLY A 17 9.69 1.37 28.08
C GLY A 17 8.51 0.78 27.34
N TYR A 18 7.84 -0.17 28.00
CA TYR A 18 6.63 -0.84 27.53
C TYR A 18 5.80 -1.30 28.74
N ILE A 19 4.60 -1.79 28.47
CA ILE A 19 3.68 -2.35 29.47
C ILE A 19 3.44 -3.83 29.15
N TYR A 20 3.71 -4.69 30.12
CA TYR A 20 3.26 -6.07 30.16
C TYR A 20 1.88 -6.19 30.83
N GLY A 21 1.10 -7.21 30.46
CA GLY A 21 -0.20 -7.45 31.08
C GLY A 21 -1.27 -6.41 30.73
N LYS A 22 -2.20 -6.13 31.66
CA LYS A 22 -3.44 -5.38 31.40
C LYS A 22 -3.47 -3.98 32.02
N LYS A 23 -2.51 -3.61 32.87
CA LYS A 23 -2.51 -2.34 33.62
C LYS A 23 -1.09 -1.78 33.70
N ALA A 24 -0.96 -0.48 33.46
CA ALA A 24 0.35 0.18 33.50
C ALA A 24 0.98 0.15 34.90
N SER A 25 0.18 0.30 35.95
CA SER A 25 0.64 0.30 37.35
C SER A 25 1.25 -1.03 37.81
N GLU A 26 0.93 -2.12 37.12
CA GLU A 26 1.38 -3.47 37.48
C GLU A 26 2.44 -4.01 36.50
N GLY A 27 2.56 -3.42 35.31
CA GLY A 27 3.34 -4.01 34.22
C GLY A 27 4.23 -3.06 33.44
N ALA A 28 4.39 -1.80 33.87
CA ALA A 28 5.34 -0.89 33.26
C ALA A 28 6.80 -1.35 33.49
N VAL A 29 7.57 -1.44 32.42
CA VAL A 29 8.97 -1.86 32.43
C VAL A 29 9.80 -0.80 31.69
N PHE A 30 10.87 -0.33 32.34
CA PHE A 30 11.73 0.76 31.87
C PHE A 30 13.18 0.29 31.59
N ASN A 31 13.35 -0.79 30.83
CA ASN A 31 14.66 -1.32 30.44
C ASN A 31 14.61 -2.00 29.06
N ALA A 32 15.76 -2.52 28.59
CA ALA A 32 15.94 -3.08 27.25
C ALA A 32 16.00 -4.60 27.10
N ASP A 33 15.96 -5.34 28.21
CA ASP A 33 16.47 -6.71 28.19
C ASP A 33 15.36 -7.75 28.05
N THR A 34 14.14 -7.45 28.50
CA THR A 34 13.04 -8.42 28.68
C THR A 34 11.83 -8.20 27.76
N TYR A 35 11.99 -7.53 26.62
CA TYR A 35 10.87 -7.19 25.74
C TYR A 35 10.18 -8.43 25.15
N THR A 36 8.92 -8.66 25.54
CA THR A 36 8.07 -9.72 24.98
C THR A 36 6.82 -9.16 24.28
N VAL A 37 6.59 -7.86 24.39
CA VAL A 37 5.36 -7.21 23.95
C VAL A 37 5.61 -6.38 22.69
N GLU A 38 4.82 -6.64 21.66
CA GLU A 38 4.89 -5.91 20.39
C GLU A 38 3.88 -4.76 20.31
N THR A 39 2.87 -4.75 21.17
CA THR A 39 1.64 -3.99 20.94
C THR A 39 1.62 -2.61 21.57
N ASN A 40 2.65 -2.26 22.34
CA ASN A 40 2.71 -0.96 23.01
C ASN A 40 4.15 -0.54 23.36
N VAL A 41 4.31 0.75 23.60
CA VAL A 41 5.50 1.36 24.22
C VAL A 41 5.06 2.45 25.21
N LEU A 42 5.95 2.85 26.10
CA LEU A 42 5.84 4.04 26.95
C LEU A 42 6.72 5.14 26.39
N ILE A 43 6.20 6.37 26.37
CA ILE A 43 7.00 7.56 26.05
C ILE A 43 7.02 8.55 27.20
N ALA A 44 8.08 9.35 27.27
CA ALA A 44 8.21 10.46 28.20
C ALA A 44 8.97 11.64 27.56
N THR A 45 8.98 12.81 28.21
CA THR A 45 9.74 13.98 27.74
C THR A 45 11.24 13.89 28.03
N ASN A 46 11.67 12.95 28.87
CA ASN A 46 13.07 12.68 29.20
C ASN A 46 13.39 11.20 28.90
N ALA A 47 14.51 10.95 28.21
CA ALA A 47 14.93 9.61 27.80
C ALA A 47 15.25 8.65 28.97
N ASN A 48 15.53 9.18 30.15
CA ASN A 48 15.81 8.41 31.37
C ASN A 48 14.63 8.41 32.36
N GLU A 49 13.44 8.84 31.94
CA GLU A 49 12.26 8.85 32.82
C GLU A 49 11.83 7.42 33.18
N THR A 50 11.63 7.18 34.48
CA THR A 50 11.17 5.90 35.04
C THR A 50 9.93 6.06 35.91
N LYS A 51 9.44 7.29 36.11
CA LYS A 51 8.22 7.56 36.86
C LYS A 51 7.02 7.44 35.93
N LEU A 52 6.20 6.41 36.17
CA LEU A 52 5.02 6.12 35.35
C LEU A 52 4.05 7.30 35.22
N SER A 53 3.91 8.12 36.28
CA SER A 53 3.05 9.32 36.27
C SER A 53 3.50 10.42 35.31
N LYS A 54 4.74 10.33 34.79
CA LYS A 54 5.30 11.23 33.79
C LYS A 54 5.38 10.60 32.39
N CYS A 55 4.84 9.39 32.24
CA CYS A 55 4.83 8.67 30.98
C CYS A 55 3.45 8.72 30.32
N VAL A 56 3.44 8.41 29.03
CA VAL A 56 2.22 8.21 28.22
C VAL A 56 2.30 6.84 27.57
N ALA A 57 1.22 6.07 27.66
CA ALA A 57 1.14 4.74 27.05
C ALA A 57 0.74 4.85 25.57
N VAL A 58 1.49 4.22 24.67
CA VAL A 58 1.26 4.28 23.23
C VAL A 58 0.85 2.91 22.74
N GLN A 59 -0.34 2.81 22.16
CA GLN A 59 -0.77 1.62 21.44
C GLN A 59 -0.06 1.55 20.09
N LEU A 60 0.46 0.39 19.71
CA LEU A 60 1.00 0.12 18.38
C LEU A 60 0.00 -0.76 17.60
N PRO A 61 -0.85 -0.20 16.72
CA PRO A 61 -1.75 -0.98 15.87
C PRO A 61 -0.97 -1.93 14.93
N LYS A 62 -1.58 -3.03 14.51
CA LYS A 62 -0.93 -3.97 13.59
C LYS A 62 -0.57 -3.26 12.28
N GLY A 63 0.62 -3.50 11.75
CA GLY A 63 1.15 -2.90 10.52
C GLY A 63 2.46 -2.14 10.75
N ALA A 64 2.82 -1.27 9.78
CA ALA A 64 4.14 -0.66 9.69
C ALA A 64 4.62 0.06 10.97
N VAL A 65 3.73 0.76 11.67
CA VAL A 65 4.08 1.46 12.93
C VAL A 65 4.50 0.45 14.02
N ARG A 66 3.76 -0.65 14.20
CA ARG A 66 4.14 -1.71 15.14
C ARG A 66 5.41 -2.41 14.70
N GLU A 67 5.46 -2.81 13.43
CA GLU A 67 6.58 -3.53 12.85
C GLU A 67 7.89 -2.75 12.99
N GLY A 68 7.86 -1.41 12.93
CA GLY A 68 9.05 -0.56 13.05
C GLY A 68 9.41 -0.08 14.46
N LEU A 69 8.43 0.10 15.35
CA LEU A 69 8.67 0.71 16.67
C LEU A 69 8.82 -0.28 17.82
N ASN A 70 8.23 -1.48 17.73
CA ASN A 70 8.14 -2.37 18.88
C ASN A 70 9.52 -2.76 19.44
N LEU A 71 9.65 -2.73 20.77
CA LEU A 71 10.94 -2.96 21.41
C LEU A 71 11.37 -4.44 21.42
N LYS A 72 10.41 -5.38 21.25
CA LYS A 72 10.72 -6.82 21.15
C LYS A 72 11.65 -7.11 19.96
N ALA A 73 11.31 -6.60 18.78
CA ALA A 73 12.13 -6.76 17.58
C ALA A 73 13.18 -5.66 17.44
N HIS A 74 12.95 -4.48 18.03
CA HIS A 74 13.80 -3.29 17.85
C HIS A 74 14.30 -2.72 19.18
N LYS A 75 15.09 -3.49 19.93
CA LYS A 75 15.66 -3.09 21.23
C LYS A 75 16.40 -1.75 21.16
N GLN A 76 17.05 -1.47 20.03
CA GLN A 76 17.78 -0.23 19.75
C GLN A 76 16.90 1.03 19.73
N ASN A 77 15.58 0.89 19.61
CA ASN A 77 14.66 2.03 19.68
C ASN A 77 14.50 2.56 21.11
N TYR A 78 14.94 1.81 22.12
CA TYR A 78 14.93 2.25 23.51
C TYR A 78 15.73 3.55 23.68
N LYS A 79 15.16 4.49 24.43
CA LYS A 79 15.64 5.86 24.65
C LYS A 79 15.75 6.74 23.41
N GLN A 80 15.30 6.27 22.24
CA GLN A 80 15.28 7.09 21.04
C GLN A 80 14.10 8.06 21.05
N GLU A 81 14.33 9.24 20.48
CA GLU A 81 13.30 10.24 20.27
C GLU A 81 12.38 9.79 19.12
N VAL A 82 11.07 9.93 19.34
CA VAL A 82 10.03 9.55 18.39
C VAL A 82 9.00 10.67 18.25
N VAL A 83 8.56 10.90 17.02
CA VAL A 83 7.38 11.71 16.69
C VAL A 83 6.28 10.75 16.27
N LEU A 84 5.09 10.90 16.84
CA LEU A 84 3.94 10.04 16.63
C LEU A 84 2.76 10.87 16.14
N TYR A 85 1.86 10.26 15.39
CA TYR A 85 0.56 10.82 15.10
C TYR A 85 -0.56 9.83 15.36
N GLY A 86 -1.53 10.25 16.17
CA GLY A 86 -2.69 9.44 16.55
C GLY A 86 -3.64 10.19 17.46
N ASP A 87 -4.43 9.44 18.20
CA ASP A 87 -5.48 9.95 19.07
C ASP A 87 -5.02 9.97 20.53
N ILE A 88 -5.17 11.11 21.20
CA ILE A 88 -5.04 11.21 22.65
C ILE A 88 -6.31 10.63 23.29
N ASP A 89 -6.15 9.52 24.00
CA ASP A 89 -7.23 8.77 24.66
C ASP A 89 -6.64 7.95 25.83
N LYS A 90 -7.47 7.49 26.76
CA LYS A 90 -6.98 6.62 27.84
C LYS A 90 -6.49 5.28 27.27
N TYR A 91 -5.33 4.84 27.78
CA TYR A 91 -4.79 3.52 27.49
C TYR A 91 -4.12 2.96 28.75
N PHE A 92 -4.36 1.67 29.05
CA PHE A 92 -3.89 1.01 30.28
C PHE A 92 -4.23 1.73 31.60
N GLY A 93 -5.35 2.48 31.63
CA GLY A 93 -5.80 3.23 32.81
C GLY A 93 -5.08 4.56 33.04
N MET A 94 -4.18 4.97 32.13
CA MET A 94 -3.44 6.23 32.19
C MET A 94 -3.65 7.06 30.92
N ALA A 95 -2.99 8.23 30.84
CA ALA A 95 -2.92 8.99 29.60
C ALA A 95 -2.27 8.15 28.51
N GLY A 96 -2.85 8.16 27.31
CA GLY A 96 -2.37 7.35 26.22
C GLY A 96 -2.53 7.96 24.84
N ILE A 97 -1.94 7.27 23.88
CA ILE A 97 -2.06 7.53 22.46
C ILE A 97 -2.52 6.24 21.78
N LYS A 98 -3.61 6.29 21.04
CA LYS A 98 -4.21 5.17 20.32
C LYS A 98 -4.33 5.49 18.84
N ASN A 99 -4.73 4.50 18.05
CA ASN A 99 -4.99 4.66 16.61
C ASN A 99 -3.85 5.35 15.87
N LEU A 100 -2.61 4.99 16.17
CA LEU A 100 -1.45 5.56 15.50
C LEU A 100 -1.51 5.26 14.00
N THR A 101 -1.35 6.31 13.19
CA THR A 101 -1.21 6.18 11.74
C THR A 101 0.22 6.42 11.28
N TYR A 102 1.00 7.21 12.03
CA TYR A 102 2.36 7.57 11.65
C TYR A 102 3.32 7.61 12.84
N ALA A 103 4.57 7.27 12.57
CA ALA A 103 5.68 7.50 13.47
C ALA A 103 6.97 7.88 12.72
N LYS A 104 7.85 8.62 13.39
CA LYS A 104 9.20 8.94 12.93
C LYS A 104 10.21 8.76 14.04
N LEU A 105 11.26 8.00 13.79
CA LEU A 105 12.38 7.75 14.70
C LEU A 105 13.68 8.09 13.97
N GLY A 106 14.30 9.20 14.35
CA GLY A 106 15.39 9.80 13.58
C GLY A 106 14.96 10.11 12.14
N THR A 107 15.65 9.51 11.16
CA THR A 107 15.34 9.64 9.72
C THR A 107 14.34 8.60 9.20
N LYS A 108 13.97 7.59 10.02
CA LYS A 108 13.05 6.52 9.62
C LYS A 108 11.61 6.94 9.87
N GLU A 109 10.74 6.77 8.89
CA GLU A 109 9.30 7.03 8.98
C GLU A 109 8.53 5.71 8.83
N PHE A 110 7.43 5.57 9.56
CA PHE A 110 6.58 4.38 9.60
C PHE A 110 5.11 4.77 9.48
N GLY A 111 4.33 4.00 8.73
CA GLY A 111 2.91 4.26 8.52
C GLY A 111 2.62 5.42 7.57
N THR A 112 1.45 6.03 7.70
CA THR A 112 0.90 7.05 6.81
C THR A 112 0.96 8.42 7.46
N LYS A 113 1.88 9.27 7.00
CA LYS A 113 2.06 10.63 7.55
C LYS A 113 0.83 11.51 7.29
N PRO A 114 0.36 12.26 8.29
CA PRO A 114 -0.76 13.20 8.15
C PRO A 114 -0.48 14.28 7.11
N GLY A 115 -1.47 14.61 6.29
CA GLY A 115 -1.32 15.58 5.21
C GLY A 115 -0.49 15.09 4.03
N THR A 116 0.08 13.88 4.11
CA THR A 116 0.50 13.13 2.94
C THR A 116 -0.57 12.07 2.68
N THR A 117 -1.30 12.18 1.57
CA THR A 117 -1.90 10.99 0.96
C THR A 117 -0.80 9.93 0.92
N PRO A 118 -1.03 8.67 1.34
CA PRO A 118 0.01 7.65 1.33
C PRO A 118 0.73 7.71 -0.01
N SER A 119 2.01 8.09 0.01
CA SER A 119 2.82 8.10 -1.19
C SER A 119 3.14 6.65 -1.51
N THR A 120 2.19 5.98 -2.15
CA THR A 120 2.56 5.17 -3.31
C THR A 120 3.56 6.04 -4.09
N PRO A 121 4.79 5.58 -4.38
CA PRO A 121 5.71 6.37 -5.20
C PRO A 121 4.92 6.91 -6.38
N ALA A 122 4.97 8.23 -6.62
CA ALA A 122 4.20 8.83 -7.70
C ALA A 122 4.55 8.07 -8.98
N VAL A 123 3.62 7.21 -9.41
CA VAL A 123 3.82 6.39 -10.59
C VAL A 123 3.60 7.34 -11.75
N THR A 124 4.69 7.89 -12.28
CA THR A 124 4.63 8.79 -13.42
C THR A 124 4.34 8.00 -14.70
N ALA A 125 3.67 8.61 -15.66
CA ALA A 125 3.52 8.04 -17.00
C ALA A 125 4.91 7.74 -17.60
N LYS A 126 5.07 6.53 -18.14
CA LYS A 126 6.30 6.05 -18.78
C LYS A 126 5.99 5.27 -20.05
N GLY A 127 6.96 5.29 -20.96
CA GLY A 127 6.91 4.57 -22.22
C GLY A 127 6.21 5.34 -23.33
N THR A 128 6.46 4.88 -24.56
CA THR A 128 5.93 5.43 -25.81
C THR A 128 4.79 4.58 -26.40
N GLY A 129 4.49 3.43 -25.78
CA GLY A 129 3.43 2.52 -26.22
C GLY A 129 3.87 1.59 -27.35
N THR A 130 5.16 1.57 -27.68
CA THR A 130 5.75 0.63 -28.64
C THR A 130 6.11 -0.68 -27.94
N LEU A 131 6.35 -1.76 -28.69
CA LEU A 131 6.78 -3.02 -28.08
C LEU A 131 8.13 -2.88 -27.35
N ALA A 132 9.05 -2.10 -27.91
CA ALA A 132 10.37 -1.87 -27.31
C ALA A 132 10.29 -0.99 -26.06
N ASP A 133 9.27 -0.12 -25.98
CA ASP A 133 9.06 0.80 -24.88
C ASP A 133 7.55 0.93 -24.55
N PRO A 134 6.97 -0.12 -23.91
CA PRO A 134 5.55 -0.18 -23.62
C PRO A 134 5.13 0.92 -22.65
N PHE A 135 3.88 1.38 -22.77
CA PHE A 135 3.27 2.21 -21.74
C PHE A 135 3.25 1.46 -20.40
N ASN A 136 3.47 2.16 -19.30
CA ASN A 136 2.99 1.69 -18.01
C ASN A 136 1.48 1.96 -17.86
N ALA A 137 0.86 1.49 -16.76
CA ALA A 137 -0.58 1.64 -16.54
C ALA A 137 -1.02 3.12 -16.55
N VAL A 138 -0.19 4.00 -15.97
CA VAL A 138 -0.48 5.45 -15.90
C VAL A 138 -0.43 6.09 -17.28
N ALA A 139 0.58 5.79 -18.09
CA ALA A 139 0.67 6.30 -19.46
C ALA A 139 -0.50 5.81 -20.35
N ALA A 140 -0.90 4.55 -20.20
CA ALA A 140 -2.07 4.01 -20.91
C ALA A 140 -3.36 4.74 -20.52
N LYS A 141 -3.55 5.03 -19.23
CA LYS A 141 -4.69 5.79 -18.71
C LYS A 141 -4.69 7.22 -19.26
N GLU A 142 -3.56 7.91 -19.26
CA GLU A 142 -3.43 9.26 -19.83
C GLU A 142 -3.65 9.28 -21.35
N ALA A 143 -3.16 8.28 -22.07
CA ALA A 143 -3.38 8.14 -23.50
C ALA A 143 -4.86 7.90 -23.81
N ALA A 144 -5.52 7.02 -23.06
CA ALA A 144 -6.96 6.78 -23.17
C ALA A 144 -7.78 8.03 -22.81
N SER A 145 -7.40 8.80 -21.79
CA SER A 145 -8.15 10.01 -21.39
C SER A 145 -8.11 11.13 -22.43
N LYS A 146 -7.07 11.16 -23.27
CA LYS A 146 -6.96 12.09 -24.40
C LYS A 146 -7.91 11.73 -25.55
N LEU A 147 -8.46 10.51 -25.56
CA LEU A 147 -9.54 10.15 -26.48
C LEU A 147 -10.82 10.85 -26.04
N GLY A 148 -11.56 11.41 -26.99
CA GLY A 148 -12.92 11.89 -26.74
C GLY A 148 -13.81 10.77 -26.18
N LYS A 149 -14.81 11.12 -25.37
CA LYS A 149 -15.76 10.12 -24.84
C LYS A 149 -16.40 9.31 -25.98
N GLY A 150 -16.43 8.00 -25.83
CA GLY A 150 -16.92 7.05 -26.82
C GLY A 150 -15.95 6.79 -27.99
N LYS A 151 -14.70 7.28 -27.92
CA LYS A 151 -13.69 7.08 -28.96
C LYS A 151 -12.68 6.00 -28.57
N THR A 152 -12.17 5.32 -29.59
CA THR A 152 -11.17 4.26 -29.52
C THR A 152 -9.96 4.65 -30.39
N SER A 153 -8.75 4.29 -29.96
CA SER A 153 -7.53 4.56 -30.73
C SER A 153 -7.53 3.83 -32.08
N THR A 154 -6.90 4.46 -33.07
CA THR A 154 -6.76 3.90 -34.42
C THR A 154 -5.65 2.85 -34.51
N THR A 155 -4.63 2.96 -33.66
CA THR A 155 -3.53 2.01 -33.57
C THR A 155 -3.54 1.24 -32.25
N ASP A 156 -2.91 0.07 -32.28
CA ASP A 156 -2.61 -0.69 -31.07
C ASP A 156 -1.41 -0.07 -30.35
N VAL A 157 -1.37 -0.26 -29.04
CA VAL A 157 -0.23 0.09 -28.19
C VAL A 157 0.12 -1.10 -27.31
N TYR A 158 1.35 -1.12 -26.81
CA TYR A 158 1.81 -2.07 -25.82
C TYR A 158 1.76 -1.46 -24.43
N ILE A 159 1.22 -2.21 -23.47
CA ILE A 159 1.05 -1.78 -22.08
C ILE A 159 1.66 -2.84 -21.17
N LYS A 160 2.66 -2.47 -20.37
CA LYS A 160 3.30 -3.34 -19.39
C LYS A 160 2.80 -2.99 -17.98
N GLY A 161 2.51 -4.01 -17.18
CA GLY A 161 2.17 -3.82 -15.77
C GLY A 161 2.07 -5.14 -15.01
N LYS A 162 1.83 -5.04 -13.71
CA LYS A 162 1.50 -6.19 -12.84
C LYS A 162 0.01 -6.21 -12.55
N ILE A 163 -0.59 -7.40 -12.56
CA ILE A 163 -2.02 -7.54 -12.28
C ILE A 163 -2.30 -7.19 -10.82
N SER A 164 -3.08 -6.12 -10.60
CA SER A 164 -3.46 -5.64 -9.26
C SER A 164 -4.74 -6.29 -8.74
N SER A 165 -5.66 -6.64 -9.64
CA SER A 165 -6.89 -7.36 -9.33
C SER A 165 -7.44 -8.05 -10.57
N VAL A 166 -8.14 -9.17 -10.37
CA VAL A 166 -8.77 -9.94 -11.46
C VAL A 166 -10.28 -9.87 -11.30
N LYS A 167 -10.99 -9.38 -12.32
CA LYS A 167 -12.46 -9.36 -12.34
C LYS A 167 -13.01 -10.62 -12.99
N TYR A 168 -12.43 -11.02 -14.11
CA TYR A 168 -12.74 -12.27 -14.82
C TYR A 168 -11.44 -12.91 -15.30
N THR A 169 -11.19 -14.14 -14.87
CA THR A 169 -10.15 -15.00 -15.45
C THR A 169 -10.56 -15.45 -16.85
N PHE A 170 -9.61 -15.97 -17.63
CA PHE A 170 -9.95 -16.62 -18.89
C PHE A 170 -10.88 -17.82 -18.66
N SER A 171 -11.82 -18.03 -19.58
CA SER A 171 -12.76 -19.16 -19.54
C SER A 171 -13.10 -19.62 -20.95
N VAL A 172 -13.48 -20.90 -21.11
CA VAL A 172 -13.90 -21.46 -22.41
C VAL A 172 -15.09 -20.70 -23.00
N LYS A 173 -16.00 -20.20 -22.14
CA LYS A 173 -17.22 -19.50 -22.57
C LYS A 173 -16.93 -18.22 -23.36
N PHE A 174 -15.95 -17.42 -22.92
CA PHE A 174 -15.68 -16.12 -23.52
C PHE A 174 -14.35 -16.06 -24.27
N GLY A 175 -13.38 -16.89 -23.87
CA GLY A 175 -12.01 -16.88 -24.40
C GLY A 175 -11.20 -15.63 -24.03
N THR A 176 -11.75 -14.76 -23.18
CA THR A 176 -11.15 -13.48 -22.77
C THR A 176 -11.09 -13.36 -21.25
N ALA A 177 -10.28 -12.41 -20.76
CA ALA A 177 -10.18 -12.03 -19.36
C ALA A 177 -10.39 -10.52 -19.17
N THR A 178 -10.75 -10.12 -17.95
CA THR A 178 -10.80 -8.72 -17.52
C THR A 178 -10.12 -8.57 -16.17
N PHE A 179 -9.14 -7.67 -16.10
CA PHE A 179 -8.37 -7.43 -14.89
C PHE A 179 -7.79 -6.00 -14.91
N ASN A 180 -7.29 -5.58 -13.76
CA ASN A 180 -6.61 -4.31 -13.59
C ASN A 180 -5.10 -4.54 -13.52
N ILE A 181 -4.33 -3.61 -14.07
CA ILE A 181 -2.88 -3.58 -13.92
C ILE A 181 -2.41 -2.28 -13.27
N SER A 182 -1.32 -2.37 -12.52
CA SER A 182 -0.58 -1.22 -12.00
C SER A 182 0.92 -1.49 -12.03
N ASP A 183 1.75 -0.47 -11.86
CA ASP A 183 3.20 -0.62 -11.89
C ASP A 183 3.73 -1.47 -10.72
N ASP A 184 3.11 -1.38 -9.54
CA ASP A 184 3.52 -2.10 -8.34
C ASP A 184 2.64 -3.32 -8.01
N GLY A 185 1.61 -3.59 -8.82
CA GLY A 185 0.67 -4.68 -8.60
C GLY A 185 -0.30 -4.45 -7.45
N LYS A 186 -0.44 -3.20 -6.97
CA LYS A 186 -1.41 -2.83 -5.93
C LYS A 186 -2.56 -2.03 -6.52
N ALA A 187 -3.72 -2.11 -5.87
CA ALA A 187 -4.91 -1.37 -6.24
C ALA A 187 -4.77 0.13 -5.92
N GLY A 188 -5.35 0.98 -6.76
CA GLY A 188 -5.55 2.42 -6.49
C GLY A 188 -5.10 3.35 -7.61
N ASN A 189 -4.26 2.88 -8.54
CA ASN A 189 -3.76 3.63 -9.71
C ASN A 189 -3.84 2.80 -11.00
N ASP A 190 -4.86 1.96 -11.09
CA ASP A 190 -4.86 0.87 -12.06
C ASP A 190 -5.40 1.32 -13.43
N PHE A 191 -4.95 0.63 -14.48
CA PHE A 191 -5.54 0.68 -15.81
C PHE A 191 -6.32 -0.61 -16.08
N ILE A 192 -7.51 -0.49 -16.68
CA ILE A 192 -8.41 -1.62 -16.92
C ILE A 192 -8.03 -2.30 -18.23
N ILE A 193 -7.71 -3.58 -18.14
CA ILE A 193 -7.58 -4.47 -19.29
C ILE A 193 -8.93 -5.18 -19.45
N TYR A 194 -9.72 -4.70 -20.39
CA TYR A 194 -11.09 -5.15 -20.60
C TYR A 194 -11.22 -6.12 -21.77
N SER A 195 -11.76 -7.31 -21.49
CA SER A 195 -12.10 -8.33 -22.50
C SER A 195 -10.93 -8.64 -23.43
N THR A 196 -9.75 -8.84 -22.85
CA THR A 196 -8.52 -9.13 -23.59
C THR A 196 -8.46 -10.60 -23.99
N LEU A 197 -7.99 -10.88 -25.20
CA LEU A 197 -7.73 -12.23 -25.71
C LEU A 197 -6.44 -12.80 -25.08
N TYR A 198 -6.25 -14.10 -25.23
CA TYR A 198 -5.08 -14.80 -24.72
C TYR A 198 -3.85 -14.58 -25.61
N LEU A 199 -2.74 -15.25 -25.28
CA LEU A 199 -1.51 -15.27 -26.07
C LEU A 199 -1.78 -15.55 -27.55
N GLU A 200 -0.92 -15.00 -28.41
CA GLU A 200 -1.04 -15.06 -29.87
C GLU A 200 -2.34 -14.47 -30.45
N ASN A 201 -3.02 -13.61 -29.69
CA ASN A 201 -4.30 -12.99 -30.08
C ASN A 201 -5.41 -14.03 -30.35
N LYS A 202 -5.43 -15.11 -29.57
CA LYS A 202 -6.40 -16.20 -29.67
C LYS A 202 -7.34 -16.21 -28.48
N LYS A 203 -8.52 -16.82 -28.64
CA LYS A 203 -9.34 -17.18 -27.48
C LYS A 203 -8.58 -18.17 -26.60
N TRP A 204 -8.66 -17.98 -25.29
CA TRP A 204 -8.15 -18.97 -24.35
C TRP A 204 -8.88 -20.31 -24.53
N VAL A 205 -8.14 -21.40 -24.38
CA VAL A 205 -8.63 -22.78 -24.41
C VAL A 205 -8.27 -23.48 -23.12
N GLU A 206 -9.04 -24.50 -22.76
CA GLU A 206 -8.86 -25.25 -21.52
C GLU A 206 -7.44 -25.85 -21.39
N GLY A 207 -6.93 -25.92 -20.16
CA GLY A 207 -5.59 -26.43 -19.87
C GLY A 207 -4.44 -25.43 -20.02
N LYS A 208 -4.70 -24.22 -20.53
CA LYS A 208 -3.70 -23.13 -20.60
C LYS A 208 -3.59 -22.40 -19.26
N GLU A 209 -2.41 -21.85 -18.96
CA GLU A 209 -2.18 -21.05 -17.75
C GLU A 209 -3.14 -19.86 -17.71
N ASN A 210 -3.75 -19.60 -16.55
CA ASN A 210 -4.63 -18.46 -16.36
C ASN A 210 -3.90 -17.33 -15.63
N VAL A 211 -4.43 -16.12 -15.75
CA VAL A 211 -3.88 -14.94 -15.07
C VAL A 211 -4.25 -14.93 -13.58
N LYS A 212 -3.35 -14.41 -12.75
CA LYS A 212 -3.56 -14.16 -11.32
C LYS A 212 -2.94 -12.83 -10.88
N VAL A 213 -3.38 -12.33 -9.73
CA VAL A 213 -2.79 -11.14 -9.10
C VAL A 213 -1.28 -11.34 -8.92
N GLY A 214 -0.51 -10.30 -9.25
CA GLY A 214 0.95 -10.28 -9.18
C GLY A 214 1.66 -10.73 -10.46
N ASP A 215 0.97 -11.36 -11.42
CA ASP A 215 1.58 -11.70 -12.71
C ASP A 215 2.01 -10.42 -13.45
N GLU A 216 3.18 -10.46 -14.08
CA GLU A 216 3.65 -9.42 -15.00
C GLU A 216 3.10 -9.71 -16.40
N VAL A 217 2.48 -8.70 -17.02
CA VAL A 217 1.88 -8.83 -18.34
C VAL A 217 2.34 -7.72 -19.27
N ILE A 218 2.36 -8.03 -20.57
CA ILE A 218 2.37 -7.05 -21.65
C ILE A 218 1.11 -7.28 -22.46
N ILE A 219 0.30 -6.24 -22.62
CA ILE A 219 -0.95 -6.23 -23.40
C ILE A 219 -0.69 -5.48 -24.69
N CYS A 220 -1.10 -6.03 -25.84
CA CYS A 220 -1.15 -5.31 -27.10
C CYS A 220 -2.61 -5.07 -27.46
N GLY A 221 -3.00 -3.82 -27.74
CA GLY A 221 -4.35 -3.54 -28.20
C GLY A 221 -4.71 -2.05 -28.24
N LYS A 222 -5.96 -1.80 -28.64
CA LYS A 222 -6.52 -0.45 -28.72
C LYS A 222 -6.95 0.07 -27.36
N LEU A 223 -6.75 1.36 -27.13
CA LEU A 223 -7.26 2.07 -25.97
C LEU A 223 -8.63 2.66 -26.29
N THR A 224 -9.51 2.77 -25.30
CA THR A 224 -10.80 3.42 -25.44
C THR A 224 -11.13 4.29 -24.24
N ASN A 225 -11.84 5.39 -24.50
CA ASN A 225 -12.58 6.12 -23.49
C ASN A 225 -14.05 5.72 -23.61
N TYR A 226 -14.41 4.59 -23.01
CA TYR A 226 -15.77 4.08 -23.02
C TYR A 226 -16.67 4.92 -22.11
N ASN A 227 -17.14 6.04 -22.67
CA ASN A 227 -18.05 7.00 -22.03
C ASN A 227 -17.58 7.47 -20.64
N GLY A 228 -16.27 7.67 -20.47
CA GLY A 228 -15.64 8.05 -19.20
C GLY A 228 -14.84 6.93 -18.53
N THR A 229 -15.02 5.68 -18.94
CA THR A 229 -14.21 4.55 -18.48
C THR A 229 -12.99 4.40 -19.39
N LEU A 230 -11.80 4.44 -18.81
CA LEU A 230 -10.52 4.36 -19.53
C LEU A 230 -9.99 2.93 -19.48
N GLU A 231 -9.96 2.26 -20.61
CA GLU A 231 -9.67 0.82 -20.69
C GLU A 231 -9.16 0.41 -22.07
N THR A 232 -8.76 -0.86 -22.24
CA THR A 232 -8.59 -1.43 -23.58
C THR A 232 -9.95 -1.65 -24.25
N ALA A 233 -10.04 -1.48 -25.56
CA ALA A 233 -11.28 -1.77 -26.28
C ALA A 233 -11.63 -3.27 -26.26
N SER A 234 -12.93 -3.56 -26.11
CA SER A 234 -13.45 -4.92 -25.95
C SER A 234 -13.03 -5.83 -27.10
N LYS A 235 -12.38 -6.97 -26.79
CA LYS A 235 -11.89 -7.95 -27.79
C LYS A 235 -10.97 -7.36 -28.86
N GLN A 236 -10.37 -6.19 -28.58
CA GLN A 236 -9.39 -5.52 -29.43
C GLN A 236 -8.07 -5.33 -28.68
N SER A 237 -7.80 -6.25 -27.74
CA SER A 237 -6.52 -6.41 -27.09
C SER A 237 -6.24 -7.88 -26.84
N TYR A 238 -4.98 -8.23 -26.64
CA TYR A 238 -4.55 -9.57 -26.26
C TYR A 238 -3.34 -9.54 -25.34
N LEU A 239 -3.15 -10.61 -24.56
CA LEU A 239 -1.88 -10.86 -23.86
C LEU A 239 -0.78 -11.04 -24.90
N TYR A 240 0.13 -10.08 -25.02
CA TYR A 240 1.36 -10.27 -25.77
C TYR A 240 2.35 -11.12 -24.98
N SER A 241 2.43 -10.91 -23.65
CA SER A 241 3.28 -11.67 -22.74
C SER A 241 2.62 -11.89 -21.38
N LEU A 242 2.80 -13.09 -20.81
CA LEU A 242 2.46 -13.45 -19.44
C LEU A 242 3.69 -14.01 -18.73
N ASN A 243 4.24 -13.28 -17.74
CA ASN A 243 5.46 -13.63 -17.01
C ASN A 243 6.64 -13.98 -17.95
N GLY A 244 6.77 -13.24 -19.05
CA GLY A 244 7.79 -13.45 -20.09
C GLY A 244 7.44 -14.49 -21.15
N LYS A 245 6.33 -15.23 -21.01
CA LYS A 245 5.86 -16.18 -22.02
C LYS A 245 5.01 -15.48 -23.08
N THR A 246 5.33 -15.68 -24.35
CA THR A 246 4.62 -15.09 -25.50
C THR A 246 3.81 -16.11 -26.31
N LYS A 247 3.87 -17.40 -25.95
CA LYS A 247 3.22 -18.55 -26.60
C LYS A 247 2.83 -19.62 -25.60
#